data_AF-A0A8X7NVN1-F1
#
_entry.id   AF-A0A8X7NVN1-F1
#
_cell.length_a   1.000
_cell.length_b   1.000
_cell.length_c   1.000
_cell.angle_alpha   90.00
_cell.angle_beta   90.00
_cell.angle_gamma   90.00
#
_symmetry.space_group_name_H-M   'P 1'
#
loop_
_entity.id
_entity.type
_entity.pdbx_description
1 polymer ?
#
loop_
_entity_poly.entity_id
_entity_poly.type
_entity_poly.pdbx_seq_one_letter_code
_entity_poly.pdbx_strand_id
1 'polypeptide(L)'
;MDGFLSKVGIPNENIYAIDKHYSADGDAENCAMLYEECLRKLVKQNILPLCTYGKYQYPQFDLQLLGMGPDGHMASLFPGHPQIHVIDKWVTYITDSPKPPPKRITFTLPVINSALYNLMAVCDDHTEQCPRSIAEIFKHNNLALPAANLTAQVEEMWYLDQAAASLL
;
A
#
# COMPACT_ATOMS: atom_id res chain seq x y z
N MET A 1 0.04 -16.24 -13.19
CA MET A 1 0.60 -14.91 -13.54
C MET A 1 -0.17 -14.41 -14.77
N ASP A 2 -1.51 -14.46 -14.70
CA ASP A 2 -2.33 -14.65 -15.91
C ASP A 2 -2.89 -13.31 -16.44
N GLY A 3 -2.24 -12.21 -16.06
CA GLY A 3 -2.64 -10.85 -16.38
C GLY A 3 -1.65 -10.16 -17.31
N PHE A 4 -1.34 -8.91 -16.99
CA PHE A 4 -0.47 -8.05 -17.80
C PHE A 4 0.95 -8.60 -17.98
N LEU A 5 1.60 -9.05 -16.90
CA LEU A 5 3.02 -9.43 -16.90
C LEU A 5 3.36 -10.60 -17.83
N SER A 6 2.44 -11.54 -18.09
CA SER A 6 2.67 -12.64 -19.02
C SER A 6 2.49 -12.26 -20.49
N LYS A 7 2.01 -11.05 -20.78
CA LYS A 7 1.72 -10.56 -22.13
C LYS A 7 2.74 -9.54 -22.65
N VAL A 8 3.73 -9.20 -21.82
CA VAL A 8 4.75 -8.19 -22.14
C VAL A 8 6.14 -8.76 -21.89
N GLY A 9 7.14 -8.25 -22.62
CA GLY A 9 8.53 -8.71 -22.52
C GLY A 9 9.31 -8.12 -21.35
N ILE A 10 8.72 -8.03 -20.15
CA ILE A 10 9.44 -7.58 -18.95
C ILE A 10 10.33 -8.73 -18.46
N PRO A 11 11.65 -8.52 -18.29
CA PRO A 11 12.54 -9.54 -17.75
C PRO A 11 12.12 -9.95 -16.33
N ASN A 12 12.17 -11.25 -16.03
CA ASN A 12 11.72 -11.77 -14.72
C ASN A 12 12.56 -11.23 -13.57
N GLU A 13 13.82 -10.92 -13.81
CA GLU A 13 14.74 -10.28 -12.85
C GLU A 13 14.30 -8.88 -12.41
N ASN A 14 13.37 -8.25 -13.13
CA ASN A 14 12.78 -6.95 -12.79
C ASN A 14 11.42 -7.09 -12.07
N ILE A 15 10.99 -8.31 -11.74
CA ILE A 15 9.72 -8.60 -11.08
C ILE A 15 9.99 -9.14 -9.67
N TYR A 16 9.83 -8.27 -8.67
CA TYR A 16 10.07 -8.60 -7.26
C TYR A 16 8.75 -8.94 -6.55
N ALA A 17 8.22 -10.13 -6.82
CA ALA A 17 6.99 -10.61 -6.18
C ALA A 17 7.22 -11.03 -4.72
N ILE A 18 6.19 -10.89 -3.88
CA ILE A 18 6.15 -11.49 -2.55
C ILE A 18 6.20 -13.00 -2.72
N ASP A 19 7.08 -13.68 -1.97
CA ASP A 19 7.24 -15.12 -2.12
C ASP A 19 5.99 -15.86 -1.58
N LYS A 20 5.40 -16.63 -2.48
CA LYS A 20 4.17 -17.40 -2.27
C LYS A 20 4.34 -18.52 -1.24
N HIS A 21 5.55 -19.03 -1.01
CA HIS A 21 5.77 -20.11 -0.03
C HIS A 21 5.55 -19.59 1.39
N TYR A 22 6.15 -18.45 1.74
CA TYR A 22 5.91 -17.81 3.03
C TYR A 22 4.48 -17.27 3.19
N SER A 23 3.85 -16.89 2.07
CA SER A 23 2.42 -16.54 2.05
C SER A 23 1.52 -17.75 2.33
N ALA A 24 1.90 -18.95 1.89
CA ALA A 24 1.16 -20.20 2.09
C ALA A 24 1.38 -20.82 3.49
N ASP A 25 2.59 -20.70 4.03
CA ASP A 25 2.93 -21.16 5.39
C ASP A 25 2.23 -20.31 6.48
N GLY A 26 1.74 -19.13 6.11
CA GLY A 26 1.05 -18.22 7.03
C GLY A 26 2.00 -17.57 8.03
N ASP A 27 3.28 -17.46 7.72
CA ASP A 27 4.26 -16.70 8.50
C ASP A 27 4.44 -15.31 7.88
N ALA A 28 3.49 -14.42 8.20
CA ALA A 28 3.49 -13.06 7.66
C ALA A 28 4.69 -12.24 8.14
N GLU A 29 5.20 -12.52 9.35
CA GLU A 29 6.36 -11.80 9.89
C GLU A 29 7.62 -12.12 9.10
N ASN A 30 7.93 -13.41 8.94
CA ASN A 30 9.10 -13.81 8.17
C ASN A 30 8.97 -13.38 6.69
N CYS A 31 7.76 -13.44 6.12
CA CYS A 31 7.49 -12.95 4.78
C CYS A 31 7.81 -11.44 4.64
N ALA A 32 7.39 -10.61 5.60
CA ALA A 32 7.67 -9.18 5.61
C ALA A 32 9.16 -8.89 5.73
N MET A 33 9.86 -9.62 6.61
CA MET A 33 11.31 -9.50 6.79
C MET A 33 12.06 -9.80 5.48
N LEU A 34 11.73 -10.91 4.81
CA LEU A 34 12.38 -11.31 3.55
C LEU A 34 12.08 -10.34 2.40
N TYR A 35 10.87 -9.79 2.36
CA TYR A 35 10.54 -8.79 1.35
C TYR A 35 11.27 -7.46 1.61
N GLU A 36 11.42 -7.06 2.87
CA GLU A 36 12.25 -5.91 3.22
C GLU A 36 13.73 -6.14 2.85
N GLU A 37 14.28 -7.34 3.10
CA GLU A 37 15.64 -7.68 2.66
C GLU A 37 15.81 -7.60 1.13
N CYS A 38 14.79 -8.02 0.37
CA CYS A 38 14.75 -7.86 -1.07
C CYS A 38 14.90 -6.38 -1.46
N LEU A 39 14.06 -5.50 -0.90
CA LEU A 39 14.15 -4.05 -1.16
C LEU A 39 15.51 -3.47 -0.78
N ARG A 40 16.08 -3.89 0.35
CA ARG A 40 17.42 -3.44 0.79
C ARG A 40 18.51 -3.84 -0.20
N LYS A 41 18.39 -5.01 -0.85
CA LYS A 41 19.32 -5.41 -1.93
C LYS A 41 19.17 -4.50 -3.15
N LEU A 42 17.95 -4.15 -3.54
CA LEU A 42 17.69 -3.23 -4.66
C LEU A 42 18.27 -1.84 -4.41
N VAL A 43 18.14 -1.32 -3.18
CA VAL A 43 18.78 -0.05 -2.79
C VAL A 43 20.31 -0.15 -2.88
N LYS A 44 20.92 -1.23 -2.37
CA LYS A 44 22.38 -1.44 -2.45
C LYS A 44 22.89 -1.58 -3.89
N GLN A 45 22.05 -2.08 -4.79
CA GLN A 45 22.35 -2.21 -6.22
C GLN A 45 22.06 -0.92 -7.01
N ASN A 46 21.66 0.16 -6.34
CA ASN A 46 21.24 1.43 -6.95
C ASN A 46 20.06 1.30 -7.92
N ILE A 47 19.18 0.30 -7.69
CA ILE A 47 17.94 0.11 -8.45
C ILE A 47 16.83 0.97 -7.86
N LEU A 48 16.70 0.99 -6.53
CA LEU A 48 15.74 1.85 -5.82
C LEU A 48 16.47 3.02 -5.16
N PRO A 49 16.09 4.28 -5.45
CA PRO A 49 16.59 5.42 -4.68
C PRO A 49 16.02 5.42 -3.26
N LEU A 50 16.61 6.25 -2.40
CA LEU A 50 16.11 6.50 -1.04
C LEU A 50 15.54 7.91 -0.93
N CYS A 51 14.38 8.02 -0.30
CA CYS A 51 13.82 9.29 0.18
C CYS A 51 14.14 9.46 1.67
N THR A 52 14.62 10.63 2.05
CA THR A 52 14.94 10.97 3.45
C THR A 52 13.79 11.74 4.08
N TYR A 53 13.29 11.25 5.21
CA TYR A 53 12.26 11.93 6.00
C TYR A 53 12.70 12.00 7.47
N GLY A 54 13.06 13.21 7.92
CA GLY A 54 13.70 13.41 9.22
C GLY A 54 15.02 12.62 9.32
N LYS A 55 15.09 11.70 10.29
CA LYS A 55 16.26 10.80 10.48
C LYS A 55 16.13 9.46 9.77
N TYR A 56 15.00 9.20 9.12
CA TYR A 56 14.71 7.91 8.48
C TYR A 56 14.91 7.99 6.97
N GLN A 57 15.20 6.84 6.37
CA GLN A 57 15.31 6.68 4.92
C GLN A 57 14.41 5.52 4.46
N TYR A 58 13.67 5.76 3.39
CA TYR A 58 12.70 4.81 2.83
C TYR A 58 12.97 4.61 1.34
N PRO A 59 12.76 3.40 0.78
CA PRO A 59 12.83 3.18 -0.66
C PRO A 59 11.78 4.07 -1.35
N GLN A 60 12.22 4.76 -2.39
CA GLN A 60 11.35 5.61 -3.19
C GLN A 60 11.00 4.89 -4.49
N PHE A 61 9.70 4.83 -4.76
CA PHE A 61 9.15 4.30 -5.99
C PHE A 61 8.70 5.46 -6.87
N ASP A 62 8.74 5.29 -8.20
CA ASP A 62 8.18 6.31 -9.10
C ASP A 62 6.65 6.38 -8.94
N LEU A 63 5.97 5.24 -8.98
CA LEU A 63 4.52 5.15 -8.87
C LEU A 63 4.10 3.97 -8.02
N GLN A 64 3.18 4.18 -7.08
CA GLN A 64 2.43 3.10 -6.47
C GLN A 64 0.95 3.16 -6.86
N LEU A 65 0.42 2.01 -7.24
CA LEU A 65 -1.00 1.82 -7.50
C LEU A 65 -1.66 1.26 -6.24
N LEU A 66 -2.64 2.00 -5.73
CA LEU A 66 -3.35 1.68 -4.49
C LEU A 66 -4.84 1.55 -4.77
N GLY A 67 -5.50 0.78 -3.92
CA GLY A 67 -6.95 0.76 -3.80
C GLY A 67 -7.34 1.05 -2.36
N MET A 68 -8.59 1.44 -2.17
CA MET A 68 -9.18 1.69 -0.86
C MET A 68 -10.34 0.74 -0.62
N GLY A 69 -10.41 0.16 0.58
CA GLY A 69 -11.60 -0.58 0.98
C GLY A 69 -12.71 0.31 1.56
N PRO A 70 -13.93 -0.25 1.72
CA PRO A 70 -15.10 0.47 2.25
C PRO A 70 -15.01 0.96 3.70
N ASP A 71 -13.96 0.58 4.41
CA ASP A 71 -13.59 0.98 5.77
C ASP A 71 -12.45 2.01 5.77
N GLY A 72 -12.07 2.55 4.60
CA GLY A 72 -10.98 3.53 4.45
C GLY A 72 -9.58 2.94 4.61
N HIS A 73 -9.42 1.61 4.64
CA HIS A 73 -8.11 0.97 4.62
C HIS A 73 -7.43 1.12 3.25
N MET A 74 -6.10 1.18 3.23
CA MET A 74 -5.29 1.08 2.00
C MET A 74 -4.15 0.09 2.24
N ALA A 75 -3.71 -0.60 1.17
CA ALA A 75 -2.79 -1.72 1.28
C ALA A 75 -3.28 -2.74 2.34
N SER A 76 -2.48 -3.05 3.38
CA SER A 76 -2.99 -3.77 4.57
C SER A 76 -2.88 -2.94 5.85
N LEU A 77 -3.08 -1.63 5.73
CA LEU A 77 -3.17 -0.69 6.85
C LEU A 77 -4.64 -0.45 7.14
N PHE A 78 -5.14 -0.97 8.28
CA PHE A 78 -6.56 -0.96 8.65
C PHE A 78 -6.84 0.05 9.78
N PRO A 79 -8.06 0.64 9.83
CA PRO A 79 -8.47 1.45 10.97
C PRO A 79 -8.30 0.69 12.30
N GLY A 80 -7.83 1.39 13.33
CA GLY A 80 -7.64 0.84 14.68
C GLY A 80 -6.49 -0.16 14.84
N HIS A 81 -5.74 -0.49 13.78
CA HIS A 81 -4.62 -1.42 13.83
C HIS A 81 -3.27 -0.69 13.93
N PRO A 82 -2.28 -1.21 14.69
CA PRO A 82 -1.04 -0.49 14.99
C PRO A 82 -0.10 -0.32 13.78
N GLN A 83 -0.30 -1.08 12.70
CA GLN A 83 0.58 -1.09 11.52
C GLN A 83 0.71 0.29 10.85
N ILE A 84 -0.32 1.14 10.95
CA ILE A 84 -0.29 2.51 10.43
C ILE A 84 0.77 3.40 11.11
N HIS A 85 1.20 3.04 12.33
CA HIS A 85 2.16 3.80 13.13
C HIS A 85 3.61 3.27 13.01
N VAL A 86 3.84 2.20 12.22
CA VAL A 86 5.18 1.64 12.04
C VAL A 86 6.00 2.57 11.13
N ILE A 87 7.09 3.12 11.68
CA ILE A 87 7.95 4.08 10.97
C ILE A 87 9.41 3.62 10.84
N ASP A 88 9.84 2.64 11.63
CA ASP A 88 11.20 2.15 11.72
C ASP A 88 11.49 0.96 10.78
N LYS A 89 10.46 0.47 10.07
CA LYS A 89 10.53 -0.61 9.08
C LYS A 89 10.02 -0.13 7.72
N TRP A 90 10.43 -0.82 6.65
CA TRP A 90 9.92 -0.58 5.30
C TRP A 90 8.71 -1.45 4.99
N VAL A 91 8.73 -2.69 5.49
CA VAL A 91 7.65 -3.66 5.35
C VAL A 91 7.21 -4.09 6.73
N THR A 92 5.90 -4.14 6.97
CA THR A 92 5.30 -4.69 8.18
C THR A 92 4.30 -5.78 7.83
N TYR A 93 3.73 -6.41 8.85
CA TYR A 93 2.78 -7.49 8.72
C TYR A 93 1.59 -7.31 9.66
N ILE A 94 0.50 -7.97 9.33
CA ILE A 94 -0.72 -8.08 10.14
C ILE A 94 -1.15 -9.54 10.15
N THR A 95 -1.59 -10.04 11.31
CA THR A 95 -2.01 -11.45 11.48
C THR A 95 -3.50 -11.63 11.74
N ASP A 96 -4.20 -10.54 12.01
CA ASP A 96 -5.58 -10.44 12.46
C ASP A 96 -6.40 -9.46 11.61
N SER A 97 -6.07 -9.35 10.32
CA SER A 97 -6.80 -8.46 9.40
C SER A 97 -8.31 -8.72 9.49
N PRO A 98 -9.14 -7.67 9.60
CA PRO A 98 -10.59 -7.81 9.70
C PRO A 98 -11.21 -8.32 8.39
N LYS A 99 -10.40 -8.47 7.33
CA LYS A 99 -10.82 -8.95 6.00
C LYS A 99 -9.97 -10.16 5.59
N PRO A 100 -10.58 -11.26 5.10
CA PRO A 100 -9.82 -12.44 4.69
C PRO A 100 -8.91 -12.16 3.49
N PRO A 101 -7.71 -12.76 3.42
CA PRO A 101 -7.07 -13.56 4.47
C PRO A 101 -6.57 -12.69 5.66
N PRO A 102 -6.57 -13.24 6.89
CA PRO A 102 -6.22 -12.48 8.10
C PRO A 102 -4.73 -12.09 8.16
N LYS A 103 -3.87 -12.89 7.52
CA LYS A 103 -2.42 -12.71 7.51
C LYS A 103 -1.98 -12.05 6.21
N ARG A 104 -1.30 -10.90 6.31
CA ARG A 104 -0.83 -10.11 5.17
C ARG A 104 0.49 -9.43 5.50
N ILE A 105 1.25 -9.11 4.46
CA ILE A 105 2.36 -8.15 4.56
C ILE A 105 1.97 -6.86 3.84
N THR A 106 2.60 -5.74 4.21
CA THR A 106 2.30 -4.43 3.62
C THR A 106 3.50 -3.51 3.74
N PHE A 107 3.62 -2.58 2.79
CA PHE A 107 4.45 -1.41 3.01
C PHE A 107 3.90 -0.59 4.17
N THR A 108 4.82 0.01 4.91
CA THR A 108 4.50 0.97 5.97
C THR A 108 4.06 2.29 5.35
N LEU A 109 3.31 3.09 6.10
CA LEU A 109 2.83 4.39 5.63
C LEU A 109 3.98 5.30 5.10
N PRO A 110 5.15 5.39 5.77
CA PRO A 110 6.24 6.22 5.24
C PRO A 110 6.82 5.70 3.93
N VAL A 111 6.84 4.38 3.68
CA VAL A 111 7.26 3.84 2.38
C VAL A 111 6.24 4.19 1.31
N ILE A 112 4.95 4.09 1.62
CA ILE A 112 3.89 4.49 0.70
C ILE A 112 4.05 5.96 0.33
N ASN A 113 4.17 6.83 1.32
CA ASN A 113 4.26 8.28 1.12
C ASN A 113 5.63 8.76 0.59
N SER A 114 6.62 7.87 0.46
CA SER A 114 7.93 8.17 -0.14
C SER A 114 7.95 8.05 -1.66
N ALA A 115 6.89 7.50 -2.27
CA ALA A 115 6.76 7.43 -3.72
C ALA A 115 6.67 8.82 -4.36
N LEU A 116 7.16 8.98 -5.59
CA LEU A 116 6.99 10.22 -6.34
C LEU A 116 5.50 10.46 -6.61
N TYR A 117 4.82 9.44 -7.10
CA TYR A 117 3.38 9.47 -7.38
C TYR A 117 2.67 8.35 -6.64
N ASN A 118 1.52 8.67 -6.06
CA ASN A 118 0.57 7.68 -5.57
C ASN A 118 -0.76 7.83 -6.30
N LEU A 119 -1.25 6.73 -6.90
CA LEU A 119 -2.54 6.70 -7.56
C LEU A 119 -3.48 5.78 -6.77
N MET A 120 -4.51 6.37 -6.18
CA MET A 120 -5.61 5.68 -5.52
C MET A 120 -6.77 5.49 -6.49
N ALA A 121 -7.05 4.24 -6.89
CA ALA A 121 -8.19 3.90 -7.73
C ALA A 121 -9.29 3.23 -6.90
N VAL A 122 -10.50 3.80 -6.89
CA VAL A 122 -11.64 3.27 -6.12
C VAL A 122 -12.88 3.20 -7.01
N CYS A 123 -13.51 2.03 -7.02
CA CYS A 123 -14.83 1.82 -7.61
C CYS A 123 -15.77 1.32 -6.51
N ASP A 124 -17.06 1.65 -6.61
CA ASP A 124 -18.08 1.16 -5.69
C ASP A 124 -19.16 0.40 -6.46
N ASP A 125 -19.63 -0.71 -5.90
CA ASP A 125 -20.68 -1.56 -6.49
C ASP A 125 -22.10 -1.07 -6.16
N HIS A 126 -22.25 0.23 -5.87
CA HIS A 126 -23.47 0.88 -5.41
C HIS A 126 -23.98 0.42 -4.04
N THR A 127 -23.09 -0.10 -3.19
CA THR A 127 -23.40 -0.41 -1.78
C THR A 127 -23.25 0.81 -0.85
N GLU A 128 -22.80 1.95 -1.40
CA GLU A 128 -22.54 3.21 -0.69
C GLU A 128 -21.49 3.13 0.42
N GLN A 129 -20.70 2.05 0.48
CA GLN A 129 -19.72 1.89 1.55
C GLN A 129 -18.46 2.71 1.26
N CYS A 130 -17.89 2.63 0.05
CA CYS A 130 -16.74 3.45 -0.32
C CYS A 130 -17.06 4.97 -0.34
N PRO A 131 -18.21 5.43 -0.87
CA PRO A 131 -18.60 6.84 -0.81
C PRO A 131 -18.60 7.43 0.59
N ARG A 132 -19.03 6.68 1.60
CA ARG A 132 -19.03 7.14 3.00
C ARG A 132 -17.61 7.35 3.50
N SER A 133 -16.71 6.40 3.29
CA SER A 133 -15.29 6.58 3.65
C SER A 133 -14.63 7.71 2.88
N ILE A 134 -14.94 7.88 1.59
CA ILE A 134 -14.43 8.98 0.78
C ILE A 134 -14.90 10.33 1.35
N ALA A 135 -16.18 10.46 1.71
CA ALA A 135 -16.70 11.67 2.35
C ALA A 135 -16.02 11.95 3.70
N GLU A 136 -15.81 10.93 4.54
CA GLU A 136 -15.04 11.06 5.79
C GLU A 136 -13.61 11.56 5.57
N ILE A 137 -12.95 11.10 4.51
CA ILE A 137 -11.60 11.55 4.15
C ILE A 137 -11.62 13.02 3.69
N PHE A 138 -12.38 13.34 2.64
CA PHE A 138 -12.26 14.63 1.96
C PHE A 138 -13.08 15.76 2.60
N LYS A 139 -14.22 15.46 3.21
CA LYS A 139 -15.08 16.48 3.86
C LYS A 139 -14.77 16.65 5.34
N HIS A 140 -14.35 15.58 6.01
CA HIS A 140 -14.17 15.58 7.46
C HIS A 140 -12.70 15.46 7.90
N ASN A 141 -11.76 15.24 6.97
CA ASN A 141 -10.34 15.06 7.25
C ASN A 141 -10.12 14.00 8.36
N ASN A 142 -10.85 12.88 8.26
CA ASN A 142 -10.84 11.85 9.29
C ASN A 142 -9.57 11.00 9.21
N LEU A 143 -8.50 11.47 9.87
CA LEU A 143 -7.18 10.82 9.90
C LEU A 143 -7.17 9.45 10.59
N ALA A 144 -8.28 9.03 11.23
CA ALA A 144 -8.41 7.66 11.74
C ALA A 144 -8.55 6.62 10.61
N LEU A 145 -8.93 7.07 9.41
CA LEU A 145 -8.95 6.24 8.21
C LEU A 145 -7.55 6.20 7.58
N PRO A 146 -6.94 5.02 7.39
CA PRO A 146 -5.60 4.90 6.82
C PRO A 146 -5.41 5.63 5.49
N ALA A 147 -6.39 5.56 4.58
CA ALA A 147 -6.32 6.24 3.29
C ALA A 147 -6.36 7.77 3.38
N ALA A 148 -6.85 8.36 4.48
CA ALA A 148 -6.77 9.80 4.72
C ALA A 148 -5.32 10.29 4.94
N ASN A 149 -4.39 9.38 5.23
CA ASN A 149 -2.99 9.68 5.47
C ASN A 149 -2.13 9.49 4.21
N LEU A 150 -2.74 9.15 3.06
CA LEU A 150 -2.02 8.99 1.80
C LEU A 150 -1.42 10.35 1.39
N THR A 151 -0.12 10.37 1.16
CA THR A 151 0.55 11.49 0.48
C THR A 151 1.55 10.99 -0.54
N ALA A 152 2.19 11.88 -1.29
CA ALA A 152 3.31 11.53 -2.17
C ALA A 152 4.35 12.65 -2.20
N GLN A 153 5.53 12.38 -2.77
CA GLN A 153 6.60 13.39 -2.89
C GLN A 153 6.32 14.42 -3.99
N VAL A 154 5.60 14.03 -5.05
CA VAL A 154 5.20 14.92 -6.14
C VAL A 154 3.70 15.12 -6.15
N GLU A 155 2.92 14.04 -6.31
CA GLU A 155 1.46 14.13 -6.42
C GLU A 155 0.75 12.86 -5.96
N GLU A 156 -0.31 13.06 -5.17
CA GLU A 156 -1.31 12.04 -4.85
C GLU A 156 -2.53 12.24 -5.77
N MET A 157 -2.96 11.19 -6.44
CA MET A 157 -4.08 11.21 -7.39
C MET A 157 -5.18 10.25 -6.94
N TRP A 158 -6.43 10.68 -7.00
CA TRP A 158 -7.60 9.86 -6.70
C TRP A 158 -8.48 9.70 -7.93
N TYR A 159 -8.60 8.47 -8.41
CA TYR A 159 -9.42 8.10 -9.55
C TYR A 159 -10.64 7.35 -9.02
N LEU A 160 -11.79 8.03 -9.07
CA LEU A 160 -13.06 7.55 -8.54
C LEU A 160 -14.03 7.33 -9.69
N ASP A 161 -14.77 6.22 -9.67
CA ASP A 161 -15.96 6.12 -10.51
C ASP A 161 -17.11 6.98 -9.94
N GLN A 162 -18.19 7.11 -10.71
CA GLN A 162 -19.33 7.94 -10.32
C GLN A 162 -19.99 7.45 -9.03
N ALA A 163 -19.99 6.12 -8.81
CA ALA A 163 -20.55 5.53 -7.60
C ALA A 163 -19.73 5.91 -6.37
N ALA A 164 -18.41 5.70 -6.39
CA ALA A 164 -17.47 6.05 -5.33
C ALA A 164 -17.47 7.54 -5.00
N ALA A 165 -17.64 8.41 -6.00
CA ALA A 165 -17.69 9.86 -5.82
C ALA A 165 -19.07 10.41 -5.39
N SER A 166 -20.10 9.58 -5.24
CA SER A 166 -21.49 10.02 -5.05
C SER A 166 -21.77 10.88 -3.81
N LEU A 167 -20.88 10.82 -2.80
CA LEU A 167 -20.99 11.61 -1.56
C LEU A 167 -19.91 12.70 -1.42
N LEU A 168 -19.17 13.03 -2.49
CA LEU A 168 -18.22 14.14 -2.51
C LEU A 168 -18.90 15.53 -2.56
#